data_AF-A0A4Y8C6U5-F1
#
_entry.id   AF-A0A4Y8C6U5-F1
#
_cell.length_a   1.000
_cell.length_b   1.000
_cell.length_c   1.000
_cell.angle_alpha   90.00
_cell.angle_beta   90.00
_cell.angle_gamma   90.00
#
_symmetry.space_group_name_H-M   'P 1'
#
loop_
_entity.id
_entity.type
_entity.pdbx_description
1 polymer ?
#
loop_
_entity_poly.entity_id
_entity_poly.type
_entity_poly.pdbx_seq_one_letter_code
_entity_poly.pdbx_strand_id
1 'polypeptide(L)'
;YGIIGRETSEFFRYLNDLALMPIIKAIRLQAKEYADKQLEIALKKGYLKKSDKEEARKLIHQVFKAFLHTPTVNLKHLQGKMQSDTVINAMRYVFDLQNNLEGLNQYKC
;
A
#
# COMPACT_ATOMS: atom_id res chain seq x y z
N TYR A 1 -26.40 -26.38 -9.81
CA TYR A 1 -25.58 -25.76 -8.74
C TYR A 1 -24.13 -25.46 -9.13
N GLY A 2 -23.49 -26.18 -10.08
CA GLY A 2 -22.08 -25.97 -10.41
C GLY A 2 -21.72 -24.62 -11.06
N ILE A 3 -22.60 -24.04 -11.89
CA ILE A 3 -22.36 -22.73 -12.51
C ILE A 3 -22.38 -21.63 -11.44
N ILE A 4 -23.41 -21.60 -10.60
CA ILE A 4 -23.56 -20.60 -9.52
C ILE A 4 -22.35 -20.64 -8.58
N GLY A 5 -21.89 -21.84 -8.17
CA GLY A 5 -20.71 -21.97 -7.32
C GLY A 5 -19.40 -21.48 -7.97
N ARG A 6 -19.27 -21.62 -9.30
CA ARG A 6 -18.12 -21.09 -10.05
C ARG A 6 -18.17 -19.57 -10.13
N GLU A 7 -19.31 -19.01 -10.49
CA GLU A 7 -19.50 -17.56 -10.63
C GLU A 7 -19.33 -16.83 -9.28
N THR A 8 -19.83 -17.40 -8.18
CA THR A 8 -19.63 -16.82 -6.84
C THR A 8 -18.17 -16.84 -6.44
N SER A 9 -17.43 -17.92 -6.73
CA SER A 9 -15.99 -18.00 -6.46
C SER A 9 -15.18 -17.01 -7.30
N GLU A 10 -15.54 -16.79 -8.57
CA GLU A 10 -14.91 -15.78 -9.42
C GLU A 10 -15.16 -14.35 -8.91
N PHE A 11 -16.39 -14.07 -8.46
CA PHE A 11 -16.76 -12.79 -7.88
C PHE A 11 -15.95 -12.45 -6.61
N PHE A 12 -15.81 -13.38 -5.66
CA PHE A 12 -15.00 -13.14 -4.46
C PHE A 12 -13.51 -12.97 -4.77
N ARG A 13 -12.99 -13.70 -5.76
CA ARG A 13 -11.62 -13.51 -6.25
C ARG A 13 -11.41 -12.08 -6.78
N TYR A 14 -12.36 -11.58 -7.57
CA TYR A 14 -12.32 -10.22 -8.10
C TYR A 14 -12.42 -9.14 -7.00
N LEU A 15 -13.26 -9.34 -5.99
CA LEU A 15 -13.34 -8.42 -4.83
C LEU A 15 -12.02 -8.38 -4.05
N ASN A 16 -11.37 -9.53 -3.83
CA ASN A 16 -10.07 -9.60 -3.16
C ASN A 16 -8.97 -8.92 -3.97
N ASP A 17 -9.00 -9.02 -5.30
CA ASP A 17 -8.07 -8.31 -6.17
C ASP A 17 -8.18 -6.78 -6.02
N LEU A 18 -9.40 -6.29 -5.80
CA LEU A 18 -9.69 -4.88 -5.57
C LEU A 18 -9.20 -4.40 -4.20
N ALA A 19 -9.11 -5.28 -3.19
CA ALA A 19 -8.73 -4.92 -1.81
C ALA A 19 -7.24 -4.58 -1.67
N LEU A 20 -6.38 -5.10 -2.56
CA LEU A 20 -4.94 -4.92 -2.50
C LEU A 20 -4.48 -3.54 -3.03
N MET A 21 -5.14 -3.05 -4.07
CA MET A 21 -4.80 -1.77 -4.70
C MET A 21 -4.87 -0.57 -3.72
N PRO A 22 -5.90 -0.44 -2.87
CA PRO A 22 -5.96 0.55 -1.80
C PRO A 22 -4.76 0.49 -0.84
N ILE A 23 -4.29 -0.70 -0.48
CA ILE A 23 -3.15 -0.89 0.42
C ILE A 23 -1.87 -0.39 -0.24
N ILE A 24 -1.60 -0.80 -1.49
CA ILE A 24 -0.44 -0.33 -2.25
C ILE A 24 -0.45 1.21 -2.35
N LYS A 25 -1.63 1.81 -2.57
CA LYS A 25 -1.79 3.26 -2.61
C LYS A 25 -1.49 3.92 -1.26
N ALA A 26 -1.99 3.34 -0.16
CA ALA A 26 -1.79 3.87 1.18
C ALA A 26 -0.30 3.86 1.58
N ILE A 27 0.41 2.75 1.33
CA ILE A 27 1.86 2.64 1.60
C ILE A 27 2.65 3.72 0.85
N ARG A 28 2.31 3.94 -0.42
CA ARG A 28 2.99 4.97 -1.25
C ARG A 28 2.70 6.39 -0.76
N LEU A 29 1.48 6.65 -0.30
CA LEU A 29 1.11 7.95 0.26
C LEU A 29 1.87 8.21 1.56
N GLN A 30 1.87 7.25 2.48
CA GLN A 30 2.60 7.31 3.74
C GLN A 30 4.11 7.53 3.53
N ALA A 31 4.72 6.82 2.56
CA ALA A 31 6.13 7.03 2.21
C ALA A 31 6.41 8.46 1.70
N LYS A 32 5.49 9.03 0.91
CA LYS A 32 5.59 10.43 0.46
C LYS A 32 5.47 11.41 1.64
N GLU A 33 4.51 11.19 2.53
CA GLU A 33 4.32 12.04 3.72
C GLU A 33 5.56 12.00 4.64
N TYR A 34 6.17 10.83 4.84
CA TYR A 34 7.42 10.72 5.58
C TYR A 34 8.58 11.41 4.87
N ALA A 35 8.70 11.29 3.55
CA ALA A 35 9.71 12.02 2.78
C ALA A 35 9.61 13.53 3.00
N ASP A 36 8.40 14.08 2.84
CA ASP A 36 8.15 15.52 3.01
C ASP A 36 8.42 15.96 4.45
N LYS A 37 8.00 15.18 5.46
CA LYS A 37 8.26 15.48 6.87
C LYS A 37 9.75 15.46 7.21
N GLN A 38 10.51 14.48 6.69
CA GLN A 38 11.95 14.40 6.95
C GLN A 38 12.73 15.52 6.26
N LEU A 39 12.30 15.96 5.08
CA LEU A 39 12.87 17.14 4.42
C LEU A 39 12.69 18.40 5.28
N GLU A 40 11.50 18.63 5.81
CA GLU A 40 11.24 19.78 6.69
C GLU A 40 12.07 19.70 7.98
N ILE A 41 12.25 18.51 8.56
CA ILE A 41 13.12 18.30 9.72
C ILE A 41 14.59 18.62 9.37
N ALA A 42 15.08 18.15 8.22
CA ALA A 42 16.44 18.39 7.78
C ALA A 42 16.72 19.88 7.55
N LEU A 43 15.77 20.62 6.97
CA LEU A 43 15.84 22.06 6.82
C LEU A 43 15.82 22.77 8.18
N LYS A 44 14.92 22.37 9.09
CA LYS A 44 14.80 22.98 10.42
C LYS A 44 16.04 22.77 11.29
N LYS A 45 16.65 21.59 11.21
CA LYS A 45 17.87 21.25 11.97
C LYS A 45 19.16 21.74 11.30
N GLY A 46 19.08 22.23 10.05
CA GLY A 46 20.21 22.84 9.35
C GLY A 46 21.16 21.85 8.66
N TYR A 47 20.81 20.55 8.57
CA TYR A 47 21.61 19.56 7.84
C TYR A 47 21.34 19.55 6.33
N LEU A 48 20.38 20.37 5.86
CA LEU A 48 20.08 20.59 4.44
C LEU A 48 19.92 22.10 4.20
N LYS A 49 20.59 22.64 3.17
CA LYS A 49 20.40 24.03 2.76
C LYS A 49 19.09 24.18 2.00
N LYS A 50 18.45 25.35 2.11
CA LYS A 50 17.21 25.64 1.35
C LYS A 50 17.41 25.56 -0.17
N SER A 51 18.61 25.89 -0.66
CA SER A 51 18.98 25.76 -2.08
C SER A 51 18.88 24.35 -2.61
N ASP A 52 19.12 23.35 -1.75
CA ASP A 52 19.27 21.95 -2.14
C ASP A 52 17.97 21.15 -1.88
N LYS A 53 16.90 21.84 -1.47
CA LYS A 53 15.63 21.23 -1.06
C LYS A 53 15.03 20.37 -2.17
N GLU A 54 15.00 20.89 -3.40
CA GLU A 54 14.36 20.19 -4.53
C GLU A 54 15.19 18.99 -5.00
N GLU A 55 16.51 19.11 -5.00
CA GLU A 55 17.44 18.01 -5.30
C GLU A 55 17.28 16.88 -4.27
N ALA A 56 17.25 17.22 -2.99
CA ALA A 56 17.01 16.26 -1.92
C ALA A 56 15.62 15.61 -2.04
N ARG A 57 14.58 16.40 -2.40
CA ARG A 57 13.23 15.88 -2.63
C ARG A 57 13.18 14.89 -3.78
N LYS A 58 13.83 15.18 -4.92
CA LYS A 58 13.93 14.28 -6.07
C LYS A 58 14.66 12.98 -5.67
N LEU A 59 15.76 13.09 -4.93
CA LEU A 59 16.53 11.93 -4.48
C LEU A 59 15.69 11.03 -3.58
N ILE A 60 15.06 11.58 -2.53
CA ILE A 60 14.22 10.80 -1.61
C ILE A 60 13.05 10.14 -2.36
N HIS A 61 12.43 10.86 -3.31
CA HIS A 61 11.38 10.28 -4.14
C HIS A 61 11.88 9.11 -4.99
N GLN A 62 13.07 9.23 -5.60
CA GLN A 62 13.68 8.15 -6.36
C GLN A 62 14.00 6.94 -5.48
N VAL A 63 14.53 7.15 -4.27
CA VAL A 63 14.82 6.10 -3.30
C VAL A 63 13.54 5.34 -2.93
N PHE A 64 12.48 6.04 -2.53
CA PHE A 64 11.21 5.38 -2.20
C PHE A 64 10.57 4.69 -3.40
N LYS A 65 10.68 5.27 -4.61
CA LYS A 65 10.20 4.64 -5.84
C LYS A 65 10.92 3.31 -6.09
N ALA A 66 12.24 3.28 -5.97
CA ALA A 66 13.04 2.06 -6.14
C ALA A 66 12.73 1.04 -5.03
N PHE A 67 12.70 1.49 -3.77
CA PHE A 67 12.41 0.65 -2.60
C PHE A 67 11.03 -0.03 -2.70
N LEU A 68 10.00 0.71 -3.13
CA LEU A 68 8.62 0.21 -3.19
C LEU A 68 8.30 -0.53 -4.49
N HIS A 69 9.19 -0.56 -5.49
CA HIS A 69 8.93 -1.24 -6.76
C HIS A 69 8.70 -2.74 -6.55
N THR A 70 9.69 -3.45 -6.00
CA THR A 70 9.62 -4.90 -5.77
C THR A 70 8.49 -5.30 -4.83
N PRO A 71 8.30 -4.65 -3.66
CA PRO A 71 7.14 -4.92 -2.81
C PRO A 71 5.80 -4.72 -3.53
N THR A 72 5.66 -3.67 -4.35
CA THR A 72 4.42 -3.43 -5.11
C THR A 72 4.15 -4.56 -6.11
N VAL A 73 5.19 -4.99 -6.84
CA VAL A 73 5.07 -6.06 -7.84
C VAL A 73 4.71 -7.38 -7.15
N ASN A 74 5.38 -7.71 -6.05
CA ASN A 74 5.11 -8.92 -5.26
C ASN A 74 3.69 -8.92 -4.71
N LEU A 75 3.22 -7.79 -4.17
CA LEU A 75 1.84 -7.65 -3.72
C LEU A 75 0.86 -7.92 -4.87
N LYS A 76 1.06 -7.31 -6.05
CA LYS A 76 0.19 -7.56 -7.22
C LYS A 76 0.16 -9.05 -7.61
N HIS A 77 1.27 -9.77 -7.51
CA HIS A 77 1.30 -11.21 -7.77
C HIS A 77 0.58 -12.09 -6.73
N LEU A 78 0.11 -11.50 -5.62
CA LEU A 78 -0.73 -12.19 -4.64
C LEU A 78 -2.23 -12.06 -4.94
N GLN A 79 -2.60 -11.26 -5.95
CA GLN A 79 -3.96 -11.17 -6.46
C GLN A 79 -4.48 -12.57 -6.88
N GLY A 80 -5.70 -12.87 -6.47
CA GLY A 80 -6.42 -14.09 -6.78
C GLY A 80 -5.89 -15.38 -6.13
N LYS A 81 -4.92 -15.30 -5.22
CA LYS A 81 -4.39 -16.45 -4.49
C LYS A 81 -5.14 -16.65 -3.17
N MET A 82 -5.42 -17.91 -2.83
CA MET A 82 -6.18 -18.33 -1.64
C MET A 82 -5.68 -17.77 -0.29
N GLN A 83 -4.44 -17.26 -0.23
CA GLN A 83 -3.82 -16.70 0.98
C GLN A 83 -3.70 -15.17 0.96
N SER A 84 -4.36 -14.49 0.02
CA SER A 84 -4.28 -13.02 -0.15
C SER A 84 -4.66 -12.27 1.14
N ASP A 85 -5.67 -12.75 1.86
CA ASP A 85 -6.29 -12.02 2.96
C ASP A 85 -5.39 -11.96 4.21
N THR A 86 -4.67 -13.05 4.51
CA THR A 86 -3.68 -13.07 5.61
C THR A 86 -2.55 -12.09 5.33
N VAL A 87 -2.06 -12.05 4.08
CA VAL A 87 -0.98 -11.13 3.71
C VAL A 87 -1.47 -9.68 3.72
N ILE A 88 -2.68 -9.42 3.21
CA ILE A 88 -3.32 -8.09 3.25
C ILE A 88 -3.42 -7.59 4.70
N ASN A 89 -3.91 -8.42 5.63
CA ASN A 89 -4.03 -8.04 7.03
C ASN A 89 -2.67 -7.84 7.71
N ALA A 90 -1.68 -8.70 7.43
CA ALA A 90 -0.32 -8.53 7.93
C ALA A 90 0.29 -7.21 7.44
N MET A 91 0.10 -6.87 6.15
CA MET A 91 0.61 -5.61 5.60
C MET A 91 -0.10 -4.40 6.20
N ARG A 92 -1.40 -4.47 6.46
CA ARG A 92 -2.12 -3.41 7.19
C ARG A 92 -1.54 -3.19 8.58
N TYR A 93 -1.27 -4.27 9.31
CA TYR A 93 -0.68 -4.22 10.63
C TYR A 93 0.75 -3.64 10.62
N VAL A 94 1.62 -4.16 9.74
CA VAL A 94 3.04 -3.75 9.66
C VAL A 94 3.19 -2.27 9.28
N PHE A 95 2.35 -1.76 8.39
CA PHE A 95 2.39 -0.38 7.93
C PHE A 95 1.46 0.57 8.71
N ASP A 96 0.78 0.06 9.74
CA ASP A 96 -0.21 0.81 10.53
C ASP A 96 -1.28 1.50 9.66
N LEU A 97 -1.80 0.77 8.67
CA LEU A 97 -2.80 1.28 7.75
C LEU A 97 -4.19 1.14 8.39
N GLN A 98 -4.74 2.25 8.89
CA GLN A 98 -6.09 2.25 9.47
C GLN A 98 -7.14 1.75 8.48
N ASN A 99 -8.01 0.87 8.98
CA ASN A 99 -9.14 0.32 8.24
C ASN A 99 -10.26 1.37 8.18
N ASN A 100 -10.42 2.08 7.07
CA ASN A 100 -11.72 2.67 6.70
C ASN A 100 -12.68 1.59 6.12
N LEU A 101 -12.52 0.33 6.53
CA LEU A 101 -13.32 -0.83 6.09
C LEU A 101 -14.13 -1.42 7.24
N GLU A 102 -14.72 -0.59 8.09
CA GLU A 102 -15.69 -1.04 9.11
C GLU A 102 -16.94 -1.72 8.51
N GLY A 103 -17.09 -1.79 7.18
CA GLY A 103 -18.27 -2.34 6.50
C GLY A 103 -18.15 -3.73 5.85
N LEU A 104 -16.95 -4.31 5.66
CA LEU A 104 -16.81 -5.56 4.88
C LEU A 104 -16.90 -6.85 5.72
N ASN A 105 -16.81 -6.76 7.04
CA ASN A 105 -17.03 -7.90 7.95
C ASN A 105 -18.51 -8.35 8.02
N GLN A 106 -19.42 -7.70 7.28
CA GLN A 106 -20.86 -7.98 7.30
C GLN A 106 -21.28 -9.12 6.35
N TYR A 107 -20.36 -9.67 5.55
CA TYR A 107 -20.67 -10.74 4.59
C TYR A 107 -20.21 -12.13 5.04
N LYS A 108 -19.85 -12.30 6.31
CA LYS A 108 -19.80 -13.64 6.92
C LYS A 108 -21.24 -14.10 7.19
N CYS A 109 -21.82 -14.76 6.20
CA CYS A 109 -22.90 -15.73 6.40
C CYS A 109 -22.27 -17.12 6.58
#